data_AF-A0A9D7TSC9-F1
#
_entry.id   AF-A0A9D7TSC9-F1
#
_cell.length_a   1.000
_cell.length_b   1.000
_cell.length_c   1.000
_cell.angle_alpha   90.00
_cell.angle_beta   90.00
_cell.angle_gamma   90.00
#
_symmetry.space_group_name_H-M   'P 1'
#
loop_
_entity.id
_entity.type
_entity.pdbx_description
1 polymer ?
#
loop_
_entity_poly.entity_id
_entity_poly.type
_entity_poly.pdbx_seq_one_letter_code
_entity_poly.pdbx_strand_id
1 'polypeptide(L)'
;MELIYLIKNFPDRLLRIVRHLGFPFYKIKTQPCPSESLSEWFSDLLFYLLDIFGLPEIHQSLNRLFKWNTRLLTKEEEELGKSIFGDSVDFLRVRIDDKAVMGTKKMALAYVSFNTINYRYKIKPEIFIHEMVHIWQYQRFGSIYIGRAIKAQKSKEGYDYGGVANLYKTMLRGGTLLNFNFEQQADIIEDYYKVLKNTSSHGPMIINIYSYFAEDLSQINNAE
;
A
#
# COMPACT_ATOMS: atom_id res chain seq x y z
N MET A 1 16.07 3.43 16.53
CA MET A 1 14.67 3.08 16.18
C MET A 1 14.58 2.04 15.07
N GLU A 2 15.27 2.20 13.93
CA GLU A 2 15.17 1.19 12.83
C GLU A 2 15.68 -0.20 13.20
N LEU A 3 16.80 -0.31 13.93
CA LEU A 3 17.32 -1.61 14.33
C LEU A 3 16.33 -2.38 15.22
N ILE A 4 15.68 -1.69 16.16
CA ILE A 4 14.65 -2.28 17.03
C ILE A 4 13.46 -2.75 16.17
N TYR A 5 13.05 -1.94 15.20
CA TYR A 5 11.98 -2.31 14.28
C TYR A 5 12.35 -3.52 13.40
N LEU A 6 13.57 -3.54 12.87
CA LEU A 6 14.07 -4.67 12.09
C LEU A 6 14.00 -5.97 12.90
N ILE A 7 14.50 -5.94 14.14
CA ILE A 7 14.47 -7.09 15.05
C ILE A 7 13.01 -7.49 15.38
N LYS A 8 12.15 -6.52 15.70
CA LYS A 8 10.75 -6.77 16.06
C LYS A 8 9.97 -7.45 14.93
N ASN A 9 10.18 -7.02 13.68
CA ASN A 9 9.45 -7.53 12.51
C ASN A 9 10.19 -8.64 11.75
N PHE A 10 11.35 -9.07 12.24
CA PHE A 10 12.13 -10.14 11.61
C PHE A 10 11.33 -11.45 11.49
N PRO A 11 10.56 -11.90 12.52
CA PRO A 11 9.73 -13.10 12.39
C PRO A 11 8.71 -13.00 11.25
N ASP A 12 8.05 -11.86 11.09
CA ASP A 12 7.05 -11.67 10.03
C ASP A 12 7.69 -11.70 8.64
N ARG A 13 8.89 -11.13 8.48
CA ARG A 13 9.66 -11.20 7.22
C ARG A 13 10.05 -12.63 6.87
N LEU A 14 10.49 -13.40 7.86
CA LEU A 14 10.82 -14.81 7.67
C LEU A 14 9.56 -15.60 7.27
N LEU A 15 8.44 -15.34 7.95
CA LEU A 15 7.16 -15.99 7.65
C LEU A 15 6.68 -15.69 6.22
N ARG A 16 6.86 -14.46 5.72
CA ARG A 16 6.55 -14.10 4.32
C ARG A 16 7.36 -14.94 3.33
N ILE A 17 8.67 -15.10 3.55
CA ILE A 17 9.53 -15.95 2.71
C ILE A 17 9.07 -17.41 2.77
N VAL A 18 8.82 -17.95 3.96
CA VAL A 18 8.38 -19.33 4.12
C VAL A 18 7.06 -19.58 3.37
N ARG A 19 6.09 -18.68 3.52
CA ARG A 19 4.81 -18.73 2.78
C ARG A 19 5.04 -18.66 1.27
N HIS A 20 5.90 -17.75 0.82
CA HIS A 20 6.20 -17.53 -0.60
C HIS A 20 6.93 -18.71 -1.26
N LEU A 21 7.89 -19.34 -0.56
CA LEU A 21 8.61 -20.53 -1.02
C LEU A 21 7.73 -21.78 -0.99
N GLY A 22 6.81 -21.88 -0.03
CA GLY A 22 5.89 -23.01 0.09
C GLY A 22 4.70 -22.94 -0.89
N PHE A 23 4.33 -21.75 -1.36
CA PHE A 23 3.17 -21.54 -2.22
C PHE A 23 3.17 -22.39 -3.52
N PRO A 24 4.27 -22.49 -4.29
CA PRO A 24 4.28 -23.31 -5.51
C PRO A 24 3.95 -24.79 -5.27
N PHE A 25 4.27 -25.32 -4.08
CA PHE A 25 4.13 -26.74 -3.76
C PHE A 25 2.82 -27.06 -3.05
N TYR A 26 2.31 -26.13 -2.24
CA TYR A 26 1.18 -26.40 -1.34
C TYR A 26 -0.04 -25.51 -1.60
N LYS A 27 0.00 -24.62 -2.61
CA LYS A 27 -1.02 -23.58 -2.86
C LYS A 27 -1.55 -23.02 -1.54
N ILE A 28 -0.62 -22.62 -0.67
CA ILE A 28 -0.93 -22.30 0.71
C ILE A 28 -1.99 -21.20 0.69
N LYS A 29 -3.20 -21.53 1.19
CA LYS A 29 -4.35 -20.61 1.26
C LYS A 29 -4.08 -19.33 2.05
N THR A 30 -2.92 -19.24 2.70
CA THR A 30 -2.51 -18.13 3.57
C THR A 30 -1.55 -17.14 2.90
N GLN A 31 -1.14 -17.33 1.63
CA GLN A 31 -0.42 -16.27 0.93
C GLN A 31 -1.42 -15.19 0.51
N PRO A 32 -1.39 -13.97 1.09
CA PRO A 32 -2.43 -12.97 0.83
C PRO A 32 -2.41 -12.46 -0.61
N CYS A 33 -1.21 -12.37 -1.18
CA CYS A 33 -0.97 -11.92 -2.54
C CYS A 33 -0.14 -12.98 -3.27
N PRO A 34 -0.75 -14.01 -3.87
CA PRO A 34 -0.03 -14.99 -4.68
C PRO A 34 0.61 -14.31 -5.89
N SER A 35 1.71 -14.88 -6.38
CA SER A 35 2.34 -14.40 -7.61
C SER A 35 1.63 -15.01 -8.81
N GLU A 36 1.31 -14.21 -9.82
CA GLU A 36 0.54 -14.62 -11.00
C GLU A 36 1.40 -15.29 -12.07
N SER A 37 2.72 -15.07 -12.02
CA SER A 37 3.69 -15.61 -12.97
C SER A 37 5.00 -16.01 -12.29
N LEU A 38 5.81 -16.82 -12.97
CA LEU A 38 7.16 -17.17 -12.50
C LEU A 38 8.06 -15.94 -12.37
N SER A 39 7.96 -14.98 -13.29
CA SER A 39 8.75 -13.74 -13.22
C SER A 39 8.36 -12.88 -12.02
N GLU A 40 7.07 -12.78 -11.70
CA GLU A 40 6.61 -12.10 -10.50
C GLU A 40 7.05 -12.84 -9.24
N TRP A 41 7.03 -14.18 -9.25
CA TRP A 41 7.52 -14.98 -8.12
C TRP A 41 9.00 -14.70 -7.84
N PHE A 42 9.88 -14.70 -8.84
CA PHE A 42 11.29 -14.35 -8.65
C PHE A 42 11.49 -12.89 -8.21
N SER A 43 10.67 -11.97 -8.73
CA SER A 43 10.69 -10.56 -8.30
C SER A 43 10.30 -10.42 -6.82
N ASP A 44 9.19 -11.06 -6.41
CA ASP A 44 8.72 -11.05 -5.03
C ASP A 44 9.77 -11.67 -4.10
N LEU A 45 10.37 -12.81 -4.49
CA LEU A 45 11.45 -13.45 -3.73
C LEU A 45 12.65 -12.51 -3.54
N LEU A 46 13.07 -11.79 -4.59
CA LEU A 46 14.15 -10.81 -4.48
C LEU A 46 13.82 -9.75 -3.43
N PHE A 47 12.63 -9.15 -3.49
CA PHE A 47 12.22 -8.13 -2.51
C PHE A 47 12.15 -8.67 -1.09
N TYR A 48 11.63 -9.88 -0.88
CA TYR A 48 11.63 -10.48 0.45
C TYR A 48 13.03 -10.74 0.99
N LEU A 49 13.98 -11.18 0.14
CA LEU A 49 15.38 -11.32 0.53
C LEU A 49 15.98 -9.96 0.92
N LEU A 50 15.71 -8.90 0.15
CA LEU A 50 16.16 -7.54 0.49
C LEU A 50 15.58 -7.06 1.83
N ASP A 51 14.33 -7.42 2.14
CA ASP A 51 13.71 -7.14 3.43
C ASP A 51 14.42 -7.86 4.58
N ILE A 52 14.83 -9.13 4.42
CA ILE A 52 15.59 -9.86 5.44
C ILE A 52 16.93 -9.18 5.75
N PHE A 53 17.62 -8.67 4.73
CA PHE A 53 18.87 -7.94 4.91
C PHE A 53 18.67 -6.51 5.45
N GLY A 54 17.43 -6.09 5.70
CA GLY A 54 17.12 -4.76 6.24
C GLY A 54 17.39 -3.63 5.25
N LEU A 55 17.35 -3.90 3.93
CA LEU A 55 17.56 -2.87 2.91
C LEU A 55 16.59 -1.68 3.08
N PRO A 56 15.29 -1.88 3.38
CA PRO A 56 14.39 -0.76 3.61
C PRO A 56 14.83 0.15 4.76
N GLU A 57 15.32 -0.43 5.86
CA GLU A 57 15.82 0.31 7.02
C GLU A 57 17.10 1.08 6.71
N ILE A 58 18.02 0.45 5.97
CA ILE A 58 19.25 1.09 5.48
C ILE A 58 18.88 2.28 4.59
N HIS A 59 18.00 2.07 3.60
CA HIS A 59 17.56 3.13 2.70
C HIS A 59 16.86 4.27 3.44
N GLN A 60 15.94 3.98 4.36
CA GLN A 60 15.27 5.00 5.17
C GLN A 60 16.27 5.77 6.06
N SER A 61 17.29 5.09 6.59
CA SER A 61 18.33 5.73 7.39
C SER A 61 19.22 6.64 6.54
N LEU A 62 19.66 6.18 5.37
CA LEU A 62 20.42 7.00 4.41
C LEU A 62 19.59 8.21 3.96
N ASN A 63 18.32 8.02 3.63
CA ASN A 63 17.44 9.13 3.26
C ASN A 63 17.33 10.17 4.38
N ARG A 64 17.24 9.78 5.65
CA ARG A 64 17.25 10.76 6.75
C ARG A 64 18.58 11.48 6.92
N LEU A 65 19.70 10.84 6.60
CA LEU A 65 21.02 11.46 6.67
C LEU A 65 21.24 12.48 5.54
N PHE A 66 20.80 12.14 4.32
CA PHE A 66 21.05 12.95 3.13
C PHE A 66 19.91 13.91 2.76
N LYS A 67 18.66 13.57 3.07
CA LYS A 67 17.49 14.43 2.85
C LYS A 67 17.07 15.11 4.15
N TRP A 68 17.52 16.35 4.33
CA TRP A 68 17.24 17.15 5.53
C TRP A 68 15.78 17.64 5.64
N ASN A 69 14.96 17.39 4.63
CA ASN A 69 13.59 17.88 4.55
C ASN A 69 12.53 16.80 4.80
N THR A 70 12.94 15.60 5.24
CA THR A 70 11.96 14.59 5.68
C THR A 70 11.35 15.01 7.02
N ARG A 71 10.03 14.97 7.11
CA ARG A 71 9.28 15.32 8.33
C ARG A 71 8.31 14.22 8.75
N LEU A 72 7.82 14.29 9.98
CA LEU A 72 6.66 13.52 10.44
C LEU A 72 5.37 14.01 9.76
N LEU A 73 4.33 13.18 9.82
CA LEU A 73 2.97 13.63 9.50
C LEU A 73 2.56 14.78 10.43
N THR A 74 1.81 15.74 9.91
CA THR A 74 1.12 16.71 10.75
C THR A 74 -0.06 16.03 11.46
N LYS A 75 -0.61 16.69 12.48
CA LYS A 75 -1.78 16.18 13.20
C LYS A 75 -2.96 15.96 12.25
N GLU A 76 -3.17 16.88 11.31
CA GLU A 76 -4.25 16.82 10.32
C GLU A 76 -4.04 15.68 9.32
N GLU A 77 -2.81 15.43 8.88
CA GLU A 77 -2.47 14.31 8.00
C GLU A 77 -2.64 12.96 8.71
N GLU A 78 -2.24 12.88 9.98
CA GLU A 78 -2.43 11.70 10.82
C GLU A 78 -3.92 11.42 11.08
N GLU A 79 -4.71 12.45 11.43
CA GLU A 79 -6.16 12.32 11.61
C GLU A 79 -6.87 11.90 10.32
N LEU A 80 -6.48 12.49 9.19
CA LEU A 80 -7.00 12.11 7.87
C LEU A 80 -6.69 10.64 7.57
N GLY A 81 -5.44 10.21 7.75
CA GLY A 81 -5.06 8.82 7.54
C GLY A 81 -5.81 7.87 8.50
N LYS A 82 -5.87 8.17 9.80
CA LYS A 82 -6.59 7.36 10.79
C LYS A 82 -8.08 7.23 10.48
N SER A 83 -8.69 8.23 9.85
CA SER A 83 -10.10 8.15 9.45
C SER A 83 -10.40 7.07 8.41
N ILE A 84 -9.39 6.64 7.63
CA ILE A 84 -9.52 5.60 6.60
C ILE A 84 -8.86 4.29 7.05
N PHE A 85 -7.65 4.35 7.59
CA PHE A 85 -6.84 3.17 7.90
C PHE A 85 -7.01 2.68 9.34
N GLY A 86 -7.59 3.47 10.25
CA GLY A 86 -7.65 3.16 11.68
C GLY A 86 -6.25 2.90 12.23
N ASP A 87 -6.05 1.75 12.88
CA ASP A 87 -4.76 1.31 13.42
C ASP A 87 -4.00 0.33 12.49
N SER A 88 -4.44 0.18 11.23
CA SER A 88 -3.80 -0.75 10.29
C SER A 88 -2.45 -0.27 9.74
N VAL A 89 -2.09 0.99 10.02
CA VAL A 89 -0.81 1.61 9.64
C VAL A 89 -0.12 2.15 10.89
N ASP A 90 1.19 1.87 11.01
CA ASP A 90 2.05 2.52 11.99
C ASP A 90 2.41 3.93 11.52
N PHE A 91 1.54 4.90 11.86
CA PHE A 91 1.69 6.31 11.52
C PHE A 91 2.98 6.94 12.07
N LEU A 92 3.52 6.43 13.19
CA LEU A 92 4.76 6.94 13.78
C LEU A 92 5.98 6.68 12.89
N ARG A 93 5.87 5.76 11.94
CA ARG A 93 6.92 5.45 10.96
C ARG A 93 6.77 6.19 9.65
N VAL A 94 5.59 6.72 9.36
CA VAL A 94 5.34 7.46 8.13
C VAL A 94 6.10 8.77 8.12
N ARG A 95 6.73 9.08 7.00
CA ARG A 95 7.46 10.33 6.77
C ARG A 95 6.99 10.98 5.48
N ILE A 96 7.10 12.31 5.44
CA ILE A 96 6.84 13.11 4.25
C ILE A 96 8.13 13.75 3.76
N ASP A 97 8.41 13.64 2.47
CA ASP A 97 9.38 14.43 1.71
C ASP A 97 8.62 15.33 0.73
N ASP A 98 8.32 16.57 1.15
CA ASP A 98 7.52 17.55 0.38
C ASP A 98 8.37 18.43 -0.57
N LYS A 99 9.67 18.14 -0.68
CA LYS A 99 10.60 18.80 -1.61
C LYS A 99 11.30 17.78 -2.51
N ALA A 100 10.64 16.65 -2.77
CA ALA A 100 11.19 15.59 -3.58
C ALA A 100 11.54 16.09 -4.99
N VAL A 101 12.81 15.91 -5.38
CA VAL A 101 13.35 16.34 -6.68
C VAL A 101 13.20 15.25 -7.76
N MET A 102 13.13 13.98 -7.34
CA MET A 102 13.02 12.80 -8.19
C MET A 102 11.54 12.46 -8.47
N GLY A 103 11.19 11.94 -9.65
CA GLY A 103 9.82 11.51 -10.00
C GLY A 103 8.85 12.61 -10.49
N THR A 104 9.10 13.88 -10.17
CA THR A 104 8.08 14.95 -10.22
C THR A 104 8.25 15.99 -11.34
N LYS A 105 8.95 15.66 -12.44
CA LYS A 105 8.98 16.53 -13.64
C LYS A 105 8.03 16.08 -14.77
N LYS A 106 7.69 14.79 -14.87
CA LYS A 106 6.83 14.25 -15.95
C LYS A 106 6.01 12.98 -15.60
N MET A 107 6.22 12.30 -14.46
CA MET A 107 5.68 10.94 -14.26
C MET A 107 4.63 10.78 -13.14
N ALA A 108 4.76 11.44 -11.98
CA ALA A 108 3.75 11.36 -10.92
C ALA A 108 3.73 12.61 -10.02
N LEU A 109 2.56 12.95 -9.44
CA LEU A 109 2.40 14.06 -8.49
C LEU A 109 3.00 13.72 -7.10
N ALA A 110 2.98 12.44 -6.73
CA ALA A 110 3.56 11.87 -5.52
C ALA A 110 4.04 10.43 -5.78
N TYR A 111 4.84 9.86 -4.88
CA TYR A 111 5.20 8.43 -4.88
C TYR A 111 5.68 7.98 -3.49
N VAL A 112 5.53 6.68 -3.20
CA VAL A 112 6.01 6.07 -1.95
C VAL A 112 7.35 5.36 -2.10
N SER A 113 8.25 5.61 -1.15
CA SER A 113 9.48 4.85 -0.92
C SER A 113 9.47 4.26 0.49
N PHE A 114 9.06 3.00 0.63
CA PHE A 114 8.86 2.33 1.92
C PHE A 114 7.89 3.12 2.81
N ASN A 115 8.28 3.61 4.00
CA ASN A 115 7.41 4.44 4.85
C ASN A 115 7.46 5.94 4.52
N THR A 116 7.95 6.35 3.35
CA THR A 116 8.07 7.78 2.99
C THR A 116 7.23 8.13 1.80
N ILE A 117 6.32 9.08 1.94
CA ILE A 117 5.58 9.69 0.83
C ILE A 117 6.40 10.87 0.33
N ASN A 118 6.64 10.92 -0.98
CA ASN A 118 7.47 11.91 -1.64
C ASN A 118 6.58 12.70 -2.62
N TYR A 119 6.53 14.02 -2.50
CA TYR A 119 5.84 14.89 -3.45
C TYR A 119 6.54 16.24 -3.53
N ARG A 120 6.09 17.10 -4.45
CA ARG A 120 6.63 18.45 -4.61
C ARG A 120 5.57 19.49 -4.28
N TYR A 121 5.89 20.39 -3.36
CA TYR A 121 5.05 21.54 -2.94
C TYR A 121 3.81 21.17 -2.14
N LYS A 122 2.82 20.52 -2.75
CA LYS A 122 1.54 20.22 -2.11
C LYS A 122 0.94 18.94 -2.67
N ILE A 123 0.37 18.15 -1.78
CA ILE A 123 -0.42 16.97 -2.11
C ILE A 123 -1.90 17.26 -1.86
N LYS A 124 -2.78 16.74 -2.71
CA LYS A 124 -4.22 16.79 -2.46
C LYS A 124 -4.60 15.70 -1.46
N PRO A 125 -5.62 15.89 -0.61
CA PRO A 125 -6.03 14.87 0.36
C PRO A 125 -6.33 13.50 -0.24
N GLU A 126 -6.99 13.45 -1.40
CA GLU A 126 -7.30 12.20 -2.11
C GLU A 126 -6.03 11.45 -2.55
N ILE A 127 -5.07 12.16 -3.16
CA ILE A 127 -3.77 11.59 -3.54
C ILE A 127 -2.98 11.17 -2.30
N PHE A 128 -3.06 11.91 -1.19
CA PHE A 128 -2.42 11.49 0.06
C PHE A 128 -2.98 10.15 0.57
N ILE A 129 -4.29 9.94 0.48
CA ILE A 129 -4.92 8.66 0.82
C ILE A 129 -4.45 7.55 -0.12
N HIS A 130 -4.34 7.80 -1.43
CA HIS A 130 -3.75 6.86 -2.40
C HIS A 130 -2.35 6.43 -1.99
N GLU A 131 -1.45 7.38 -1.75
CA GLU A 131 -0.08 7.08 -1.33
C GLU A 131 -0.04 6.35 0.03
N MET A 132 -0.96 6.67 0.95
CA MET A 132 -1.08 5.93 2.22
C MET A 132 -1.49 4.47 2.02
N VAL A 133 -2.19 4.10 0.94
CA VAL A 133 -2.42 2.68 0.61
C VAL A 133 -1.11 1.98 0.28
N HIS A 134 -0.19 2.63 -0.43
CA HIS A 134 1.13 2.04 -0.67
C HIS A 134 1.96 1.90 0.61
N ILE A 135 1.82 2.82 1.57
CA ILE A 135 2.39 2.66 2.93
C ILE A 135 1.80 1.41 3.61
N TRP A 136 0.47 1.27 3.58
CA TRP A 136 -0.22 0.09 4.14
C TRP A 136 0.25 -1.20 3.47
N GLN A 137 0.33 -1.23 2.13
CA GLN A 137 0.84 -2.36 1.35
C GLN A 137 2.29 -2.70 1.75
N TYR A 138 3.14 -1.70 1.92
CA TYR A 138 4.52 -1.91 2.35
C TYR A 138 4.59 -2.50 3.77
N GLN A 139 3.86 -1.93 4.72
CA GLN A 139 3.88 -2.44 6.10
C GLN A 139 3.34 -3.87 6.19
N ARG A 140 2.28 -4.17 5.40
CA ARG A 140 1.63 -5.47 5.38
C ARG A 140 2.39 -6.53 4.60
N PHE A 141 2.80 -6.23 3.37
CA PHE A 141 3.35 -7.20 2.42
C PHE A 141 4.85 -7.04 2.19
N GLY A 142 5.44 -5.92 2.59
CA GLY A 142 6.88 -5.67 2.48
C GLY A 142 7.20 -5.06 1.13
N SER A 143 8.47 -5.11 0.75
CA SER A 143 8.96 -4.39 -0.42
C SER A 143 8.43 -4.91 -1.76
N ILE A 144 7.72 -6.06 -1.76
CA ILE A 144 7.03 -6.57 -2.96
C ILE A 144 6.05 -5.55 -3.54
N TYR A 145 5.52 -4.63 -2.71
CA TYR A 145 4.59 -3.59 -3.17
C TYR A 145 5.20 -2.77 -4.30
N ILE A 146 6.50 -2.48 -4.25
CA ILE A 146 7.21 -1.69 -5.26
C ILE A 146 7.12 -2.38 -6.62
N GLY A 147 7.48 -3.66 -6.66
CA GLY A 147 7.44 -4.46 -7.89
C GLY A 147 6.01 -4.60 -8.43
N ARG A 148 5.04 -4.88 -7.55
CA ARG A 148 3.64 -5.08 -7.92
C ARG A 148 2.94 -3.80 -8.39
N ALA A 149 3.21 -2.66 -7.75
CA ALA A 149 2.74 -1.35 -8.18
C ALA A 149 3.32 -0.98 -9.56
N ILE A 150 4.63 -1.13 -9.76
CA ILE A 150 5.28 -0.87 -11.06
C ILE A 150 4.73 -1.79 -12.16
N LYS A 151 4.47 -3.06 -11.86
CA LYS A 151 3.83 -4.00 -12.80
C LYS A 151 2.43 -3.53 -13.15
N ALA A 152 1.63 -3.15 -12.14
CA ALA A 152 0.26 -2.65 -12.33
C ALA A 152 0.23 -1.40 -13.22
N GLN A 153 1.10 -0.41 -12.98
CA GLN A 153 1.21 0.80 -13.82
C GLN A 153 1.53 0.51 -15.30
N LYS A 154 2.17 -0.63 -15.58
CA LYS A 154 2.55 -1.08 -16.94
C LYS A 154 1.56 -2.08 -17.54
N SER A 155 0.57 -2.53 -16.78
CA SER A 155 -0.44 -3.47 -17.24
C SER A 155 -1.46 -2.79 -18.15
N LYS A 156 -2.25 -3.59 -18.89
CA LYS A 156 -3.28 -3.07 -19.78
C LYS A 156 -4.43 -2.45 -18.99
N GLU A 157 -4.79 -3.09 -17.88
CA GLU A 157 -5.83 -2.68 -16.96
C GLU A 157 -5.39 -1.43 -16.17
N GLY A 158 -4.12 -1.33 -15.80
CA GLY A 158 -3.56 -0.16 -15.14
C GLY A 158 -4.34 0.23 -13.89
N TYR A 159 -4.83 1.47 -13.90
CA TYR A 159 -5.67 2.12 -12.88
C TYR A 159 -7.17 1.79 -13.05
N ASP A 160 -7.60 1.22 -14.18
CA ASP A 160 -9.01 0.93 -14.43
C ASP A 160 -9.44 -0.36 -13.69
N TYR A 161 -10.10 -0.19 -12.54
CA TYR A 161 -10.70 -1.27 -11.78
C TYR A 161 -12.16 -1.55 -12.17
N GLY A 162 -12.70 -0.92 -13.23
CA GLY A 162 -14.06 -1.13 -13.73
C GLY A 162 -15.16 -0.44 -12.92
N GLY A 163 -14.79 0.48 -12.02
CA GLY A 163 -15.71 1.29 -11.22
C GLY A 163 -16.63 0.50 -10.29
N VAL A 164 -17.67 1.18 -9.78
CA VAL A 164 -18.66 0.61 -8.85
C VAL A 164 -19.31 -0.68 -9.38
N ALA A 165 -19.51 -0.79 -10.70
CA ALA A 165 -20.11 -1.97 -11.30
C ALA A 165 -19.24 -3.23 -11.12
N ASN A 166 -17.91 -3.11 -11.30
CA ASN A 166 -17.01 -4.24 -11.05
C ASN A 166 -16.83 -4.48 -9.55
N LEU A 167 -16.76 -3.42 -8.73
CA LEU A 167 -16.72 -3.55 -7.26
C LEU A 167 -17.93 -4.34 -6.74
N TYR A 168 -19.13 -3.99 -7.18
CA TYR A 168 -20.36 -4.71 -6.82
C TYR A 168 -20.31 -6.18 -7.23
N LYS A 169 -19.87 -6.46 -8.48
CA LYS A 169 -19.69 -7.84 -8.95
C LYS A 169 -18.66 -8.59 -8.11
N THR A 170 -17.55 -7.97 -7.72
CA THR A 170 -16.51 -8.57 -6.87
C THR A 170 -17.01 -8.84 -5.46
N MET A 171 -17.76 -7.91 -4.87
CA MET A 171 -18.40 -8.08 -3.57
C MET A 171 -19.38 -9.27 -3.56
N LEU A 172 -20.22 -9.42 -4.60
CA LEU A 172 -21.20 -10.53 -4.68
C LEU A 172 -20.56 -11.93 -4.75
N ARG A 173 -19.32 -12.05 -5.21
CA ARG A 173 -18.55 -13.31 -5.23
C ARG A 173 -17.72 -13.52 -3.96
N GLY A 174 -17.86 -12.64 -2.95
CA GLY A 174 -17.05 -12.66 -1.73
C GLY A 174 -15.59 -12.26 -1.96
N GLY A 175 -15.32 -11.49 -3.02
CA GLY A 175 -13.99 -10.93 -3.26
C GLY A 175 -13.66 -9.83 -2.26
N THR A 176 -12.37 -9.53 -2.14
CA THR A 176 -11.79 -8.53 -1.23
C THR A 176 -10.96 -7.52 -2.03
N LEU A 177 -10.41 -6.52 -1.35
CA LEU A 177 -9.48 -5.55 -1.92
C LEU A 177 -8.27 -6.24 -2.58
N LEU A 178 -7.84 -7.40 -2.06
CA LEU A 178 -6.72 -8.18 -2.61
C LEU A 178 -7.02 -8.86 -3.95
N ASN A 179 -8.27 -8.83 -4.42
CA ASN A 179 -8.61 -9.25 -5.79
C ASN A 179 -8.24 -8.20 -6.85
N PHE A 180 -7.82 -7.01 -6.44
CA PHE A 180 -7.37 -5.94 -7.32
C PHE A 180 -5.86 -5.80 -7.29
N ASN A 181 -5.27 -5.29 -8.37
CA ASN A 181 -3.84 -4.99 -8.42
C ASN A 181 -3.50 -3.83 -7.46
N PHE A 182 -2.21 -3.63 -7.15
CA PHE A 182 -1.80 -2.71 -6.08
C PHE A 182 -2.14 -1.23 -6.36
N GLU A 183 -2.18 -0.81 -7.62
CA GLU A 183 -2.60 0.56 -7.99
C GLU A 183 -4.12 0.69 -7.91
N GLN A 184 -4.86 -0.29 -8.42
CA GLN A 184 -6.32 -0.34 -8.30
C GLN A 184 -6.78 -0.32 -6.84
N GLN A 185 -6.07 -1.02 -5.95
CA GLN A 185 -6.37 -0.95 -4.51
C GLN A 185 -6.25 0.48 -3.99
N ALA A 186 -5.23 1.22 -4.41
CA ALA A 186 -5.02 2.60 -4.00
C ALA A 186 -6.10 3.53 -4.58
N ASP A 187 -6.46 3.37 -5.86
CA ASP A 187 -7.54 4.12 -6.51
C ASP A 187 -8.92 3.86 -5.86
N ILE A 188 -9.22 2.60 -5.49
CA ILE A 188 -10.48 2.24 -4.84
C ILE A 188 -10.64 2.97 -3.50
N ILE A 189 -9.57 3.05 -2.71
CA ILE A 189 -9.59 3.75 -1.41
C ILE A 189 -9.54 5.27 -1.59
N GLU A 190 -8.85 5.77 -2.61
CA GLU A 190 -8.93 7.17 -3.01
C GLU A 190 -10.38 7.57 -3.36
N ASP A 191 -11.05 6.77 -4.19
CA ASP A 191 -12.43 7.01 -4.59
C ASP A 191 -13.41 6.82 -3.44
N TYR A 192 -13.17 5.88 -2.54
CA TYR A 192 -13.92 5.78 -1.28
C TYR A 192 -13.86 7.10 -0.49
N TYR A 193 -12.68 7.67 -0.32
CA TYR A 193 -12.51 8.96 0.35
C TYR A 193 -13.27 10.09 -0.37
N LYS A 194 -13.21 10.15 -1.70
CA LYS A 194 -13.98 11.15 -2.49
C LYS A 194 -15.49 11.01 -2.30
N VAL A 195 -15.98 9.77 -2.25
CA VAL A 195 -17.40 9.45 -2.02
C VAL A 195 -17.83 9.88 -0.61
N LEU A 196 -17.00 9.64 0.41
CA LEU A 196 -17.25 10.11 1.79
C LEU A 196 -17.27 11.65 1.92
N LYS A 197 -16.49 12.37 1.09
CA LYS A 197 -16.52 13.83 1.08
C LYS A 197 -17.76 14.42 0.39
N ASN A 198 -18.39 13.67 -0.50
CA ASN A 198 -19.54 14.13 -1.29
C ASN A 198 -20.74 13.18 -1.15
N THR A 199 -21.06 12.75 0.07
CA THR A 199 -22.13 11.75 0.31
C THR A 199 -23.49 12.16 -0.23
N SER A 200 -23.82 13.46 -0.26
CA SER A 200 -25.06 13.97 -0.85
C SER A 200 -25.20 13.70 -2.35
N SER A 201 -24.08 13.47 -3.04
CA SER A 201 -24.03 13.24 -4.49
C SER A 201 -24.05 11.75 -4.84
N HIS A 202 -24.02 10.85 -3.85
CA HIS A 202 -23.94 9.41 -4.06
C HIS A 202 -25.03 8.66 -3.29
N GLY A 203 -25.65 7.68 -3.94
CA GLY A 203 -26.63 6.83 -3.26
C GLY A 203 -25.99 5.95 -2.17
N PRO A 204 -26.73 5.57 -1.11
CA PRO A 204 -26.21 4.73 -0.02
C PRO A 204 -25.56 3.42 -0.49
N MET A 205 -26.06 2.84 -1.58
CA MET A 205 -25.50 1.63 -2.17
C MET A 205 -24.04 1.80 -2.63
N ILE A 206 -23.71 2.95 -3.23
CA ILE A 206 -22.34 3.24 -3.70
C ILE A 206 -21.41 3.34 -2.50
N ILE A 207 -21.83 4.08 -1.46
CA ILE A 207 -21.07 4.25 -0.22
C ILE A 207 -20.79 2.89 0.43
N ASN A 208 -21.81 2.02 0.52
CA ASN A 208 -21.65 0.69 1.11
C ASN A 208 -20.72 -0.22 0.32
N ILE A 209 -20.76 -0.15 -1.02
CA ILE A 209 -19.85 -0.94 -1.88
C ILE A 209 -18.39 -0.54 -1.62
N TYR A 210 -18.07 0.75 -1.60
CA TYR A 210 -16.70 1.17 -1.28
C TYR A 210 -16.31 0.87 0.17
N SER A 211 -17.25 1.05 1.12
CA SER A 211 -17.00 0.75 2.53
C SER A 211 -16.63 -0.72 2.74
N TYR A 212 -17.30 -1.64 2.04
CA TYR A 212 -16.98 -3.07 2.07
C TYR A 212 -15.50 -3.35 1.73
N PHE A 213 -14.95 -2.71 0.70
CA PHE A 213 -13.53 -2.88 0.35
C PHE A 213 -12.58 -2.10 1.26
N ALA A 214 -13.02 -0.97 1.82
CA ALA A 214 -12.22 -0.21 2.77
C ALA A 214 -12.08 -0.93 4.13
N GLU A 215 -13.10 -1.69 4.54
CA GLU A 215 -13.06 -2.51 5.76
C GLU A 215 -11.94 -3.54 5.74
N ASP A 216 -11.55 -4.05 4.56
CA ASP A 216 -10.44 -4.99 4.39
C ASP A 216 -9.11 -4.44 4.91
N LEU A 217 -8.91 -3.11 4.86
CA LEU A 217 -7.71 -2.46 5.41
C LEU A 217 -7.53 -2.79 6.90
N SER A 218 -8.63 -2.93 7.63
CA SER A 218 -8.65 -3.24 9.06
C SER A 218 -8.76 -4.74 9.36
N GLN A 219 -9.53 -5.49 8.58
CA GLN A 219 -9.83 -6.90 8.84
C GLN A 219 -8.67 -7.83 8.49
N ILE A 220 -7.83 -7.45 7.52
CA ILE A 220 -6.67 -8.25 7.11
C ILE A 220 -5.65 -8.41 8.26
N ASN A 221 -5.72 -7.61 9.34
CA ASN A 221 -4.89 -7.78 10.54
C ASN A 221 -5.21 -9.03 11.37
N ASN A 222 -6.43 -9.60 11.27
CA ASN A 222 -6.89 -10.68 12.13
C ASN A 222 -6.78 -12.08 11.51
N ALA A 223 -6.24 -12.19 10.28
CA ALA A 223 -6.14 -13.45 9.53
C ALA A 223 -4.75 -14.11 9.62
N GLU A 224 -3.91 -13.71 10.58
CA GLU A 224 -2.59 -14.32 10.85
C GLU A 224 -2.57 -15.16 12.12
#